data_AF-A0A0J8U9B2-F1
#
_entry.id   AF-A0A0J8U9B2-F1
#
_cell.length_a   1.000
_cell.length_b   1.000
_cell.length_c   1.000
_cell.angle_alpha   90.00
_cell.angle_beta   90.00
_cell.angle_gamma   90.00
#
_symmetry.space_group_name_H-M   'P 1'
#
loop_
_entity.id
_entity.type
_entity.pdbx_description
1 polymer ?
#
loop_
_entity_poly.entity_id
_entity_poly.type
_entity_poly.pdbx_seq_one_letter_code
_entity_poly.pdbx_strand_id
1 'polypeptide(L)' 'MADITDTSLELFLDYARDAGNWSGTPLIGGNVGGSKEDRGNLTQLKRAGLITTFEWEGDKWVDFTDAGRALAAEHGVEL' A
#
# COMPACT_ATOMS: atom_id res chain seq x y z
N MET A 1 -17.07 -1.87 -0.40
CA MET A 1 -16.20 -2.24 0.73
C MET A 1 -15.23 -3.27 0.19
N ALA A 2 -13.92 -2.98 0.22
CA ALA A 2 -12.93 -3.90 -0.32
C ALA A 2 -12.89 -5.18 0.53
N ASP A 3 -12.94 -6.35 -0.11
CA ASP A 3 -12.88 -7.65 0.57
C ASP A 3 -11.42 -7.99 0.92
N ILE A 4 -10.89 -7.25 1.90
CA ILE A 4 -9.52 -7.39 2.41
C ILE A 4 -9.53 -7.83 3.88
N THR A 5 -8.49 -8.55 4.30
CA THR A 5 -8.34 -8.91 5.71
C THR A 5 -7.92 -7.69 6.54
N ASP A 6 -8.12 -7.78 7.86
CA ASP A 6 -7.68 -6.73 8.80
C ASP A 6 -6.17 -6.48 8.71
N THR A 7 -5.36 -7.53 8.58
CA THR A 7 -3.91 -7.42 8.38
C THR A 7 -3.53 -6.77 7.05
N SER A 8 -4.29 -7.01 5.99
CA SER A 8 -4.08 -6.30 4.71
C SER A 8 -4.46 -4.83 4.81
N LEU A 9 -5.52 -4.50 5.54
CA LEU A 9 -5.91 -3.12 5.80
C LEU A 9 -4.84 -2.40 6.65
N GLU A 10 -4.33 -3.03 7.70
CA GLU A 10 -3.24 -2.49 8.51
C GLU A 10 -2.02 -2.19 7.65
N LEU A 11 -1.56 -3.16 6.84
CA LEU A 11 -0.42 -2.97 5.94
C LEU A 11 -0.67 -1.84 4.92
N PHE A 12 -1.88 -1.74 4.38
CA PHE A 12 -2.27 -0.66 3.48
C PHE A 12 -2.15 0.70 4.15
N LEU A 13 -2.67 0.85 5.37
CA LEU A 13 -2.62 2.10 6.12
C LEU A 13 -1.21 2.47 6.54
N ASP A 14 -0.36 1.50 6.88
CA ASP A 14 1.06 1.74 7.14
C ASP A 14 1.77 2.30 5.90
N TYR A 15 1.56 1.69 4.72
CA TYR A 15 2.08 2.27 3.48
C TYR A 15 1.51 3.66 3.23
N ALA A 16 0.20 3.87 3.45
CA ALA A 16 -0.42 5.16 3.19
C ALA A 16 0.14 6.27 4.09
N ARG A 17 0.41 5.97 5.37
CA ARG A 17 1.04 6.91 6.31
C ARG A 17 2.49 7.19 5.95
N ASP A 18 3.21 6.19 5.42
CA ASP A 18 4.60 6.34 4.99
C ASP A 18 4.74 7.04 3.63
N ALA A 19 3.66 7.12 2.83
CA ALA A 19 3.69 7.68 1.49
C ALA A 19 4.30 9.10 1.43
N GLY A 20 4.04 9.94 2.45
CA GLY A 20 4.61 11.28 2.56
C GLY A 20 6.14 11.33 2.63
N ASN A 21 6.79 10.26 3.10
CA ASN A 21 8.26 10.14 3.12
C ASN A 21 8.85 9.85 1.73
N TRP A 22 8.02 9.40 0.78
CA TRP A 22 8.44 8.91 -0.54
C TRP A 22 7.67 9.57 -1.68
N SER A 23 7.28 10.83 -1.51
CA SER A 23 6.54 11.61 -2.53
C SER A 23 5.25 10.92 -3.03
N GLY A 24 4.56 10.20 -2.14
CA GLY A 24 3.31 9.49 -2.44
C GLY A 24 3.48 8.03 -2.85
N THR A 25 4.72 7.56 -3.09
CA THR A 25 5.00 6.20 -3.56
C THR A 25 5.97 5.47 -2.62
N PRO A 26 5.50 4.82 -1.55
CA PRO A 26 6.37 4.20 -0.55
C PRO A 26 7.06 2.93 -1.08
N LEU A 27 8.27 2.69 -0.58
CA LEU A 27 9.12 1.55 -0.98
C LEU A 27 8.65 0.24 -0.31
N ILE A 28 8.47 -0.84 -1.10
CA ILE A 28 8.17 -2.17 -0.57
C ILE A 28 9.41 -2.75 0.10
N GLY A 29 9.34 -2.98 1.41
CA GLY A 29 10.49 -3.42 2.19
C GLY A 29 11.45 -2.29 2.56
N GLY A 30 11.02 -1.03 2.41
CA GLY A 30 11.65 0.13 3.01
C GLY A 30 11.24 0.28 4.47
N ASN A 31 10.55 1.38 4.79
CA ASN A 31 10.04 1.64 6.14
C ASN A 31 8.86 0.74 6.52
N VAL A 32 8.15 0.20 5.52
CA VAL A 32 6.95 -0.62 5.68
C VAL A 32 7.06 -1.89 4.85
N GLY A 33 6.61 -3.00 5.45
CA GLY A 33 6.48 -4.30 4.79
C GLY A 33 7.82 -4.97 4.42
N GLY A 34 7.79 -5.80 3.39
CA GLY A 34 8.97 -6.53 2.89
C GLY A 34 9.21 -7.90 3.50
N SER A 35 8.44 -8.28 4.53
CA SER A 35 8.49 -9.63 5.10
C SER A 35 7.83 -10.64 4.16
N LYS A 36 8.13 -11.92 4.34
CA LYS A 36 7.49 -12.99 3.56
C LYS A 36 5.97 -13.02 3.76
N GLU A 37 5.52 -12.65 4.95
CA GLU A 37 4.11 -12.59 5.36
C GLU A 37 3.36 -11.46 4.63
N ASP A 38 4.02 -10.34 4.36
CA ASP A 38 3.43 -9.19 3.65
C ASP A 38 3.12 -9.48 2.18
N ARG A 39 3.75 -10.49 1.57
CA ARG A 39 3.55 -10.81 0.15
C ARG A 39 2.11 -11.25 -0.14
N GLY A 40 1.48 -11.95 0.79
CA GLY A 40 0.07 -12.35 0.68
C GLY A 40 -0.84 -11.12 0.72
N ASN A 41 -0.59 -10.24 1.70
CA ASN A 41 -1.35 -9.01 1.90
C ASN A 41 -1.22 -8.05 0.71
N LEU A 42 0.00 -7.81 0.21
CA LEU A 42 0.25 -7.02 -1.00
C LEU A 42 -0.47 -7.58 -2.23
N THR A 43 -0.53 -8.90 -2.37
CA THR A 43 -1.27 -9.54 -3.46
C THR A 43 -2.77 -9.31 -3.33
N GLN A 44 -3.31 -9.39 -2.11
CA GLN A 44 -4.72 -9.10 -1.85
C GLN A 44 -5.05 -7.63 -2.14
N LEU A 45 -4.23 -6.68 -1.69
CA LEU A 45 -4.41 -5.25 -1.94
C LEU A 45 -4.41 -4.91 -3.44
N LYS A 46 -3.52 -5.53 -4.22
CA LYS A 46 -3.50 -5.42 -5.68
C LYS A 46 -4.77 -5.98 -6.32
N ARG A 47 -5.21 -7.17 -5.88
CA ARG A 47 -6.44 -7.80 -6.39
C ARG A 47 -7.69 -7.01 -6.04
N ALA A 48 -7.70 -6.36 -4.88
CA ALA A 48 -8.74 -5.43 -4.47
C ALA A 48 -8.70 -4.10 -5.24
N GLY A 49 -7.68 -3.87 -6.07
CA GLY A 49 -7.52 -2.66 -6.87
C GLY A 49 -7.17 -1.42 -6.05
N LEU A 50 -6.65 -1.59 -4.83
CA LEU A 50 -6.32 -0.48 -3.92
C LEU A 50 -4.92 0.09 -4.21
N ILE A 51 -4.01 -0.77 -4.67
CA ILE A 51 -2.65 -0.38 -5.03
C ILE A 51 -2.23 -1.02 -6.33
N THR A 52 -1.27 -0.39 -7.00
CA THR A 52 -0.39 -1.04 -7.98
C THR A 52 1.04 -1.00 -7.46
N THR A 53 1.94 -1.70 -8.16
CA THR A 53 3.37 -1.60 -7.84
C THR A 53 4.16 -1.51 -9.12
N PHE A 54 5.19 -0.70 -9.11
CA PHE A 54 6.13 -0.56 -10.21
C PHE A 54 7.56 -0.80 -9.73
N GLU A 55 8.46 -1.07 -10.67
CA GLU A 55 9.88 -1.21 -10.40
C GLU A 55 10.60 0.02 -10.93
N TRP A 56 11.45 0.62 -10.10
CA TRP A 56 12.25 1.78 -10.47
C TRP A 56 13.61 1.67 -9.77
N GLU A 57 14.69 1.81 -10.54
CA GLU A 57 16.09 1.63 -10.10
C GLU A 57 16.40 0.27 -9.43
N GLY A 58 15.62 -0.78 -9.74
CA GLY A 58 15.79 -2.13 -9.17
C GLY A 58 14.99 -2.35 -7.89
N ASP A 59 14.31 -1.32 -7.39
CA ASP A 59 13.46 -1.32 -6.22
C ASP A 59 11.98 -1.36 -6.59
N LYS A 60 11.14 -1.93 -5.72
CA LYS A 60 9.69 -2.03 -5.94
C LYS A 60 8.93 -1.05 -5.09
N TRP A 61 8.09 -0.26 -5.73
CA TRP A 61 7.38 0.86 -5.13
C TRP A 61 5.88 0.61 -5.17
N VAL A 62 5.15 1.15 -4.20
CA VAL A 62 3.68 1.15 -4.15
C VAL A 62 3.18 2.42 -4.84
N ASP A 63 2.12 2.28 -5.64
CA ASP A 63 1.35 3.39 -6.17
C ASP A 63 -0.12 3.21 -5.78
N PHE A 64 -0.75 4.24 -5.23
CA PHE A 64 -2.14 4.18 -4.77
C PHE A 64 -3.10 4.55 -5.89
N THR A 65 -4.04 3.63 -6.17
CA THR A 65 -5.13 3.89 -7.12
C THR A 65 -6.12 4.89 -6.54
N ASP A 66 -7.04 5.41 -7.36
CA ASP A 66 -8.16 6.24 -6.86
C ASP A 66 -8.98 5.53 -5.76
N ALA A 67 -9.16 4.21 -5.87
CA ALA A 67 -9.84 3.42 -4.85
C ALA A 67 -9.03 3.32 -3.55
N GLY A 68 -7.70 3.17 -3.66
CA GLY A 68 -6.81 3.23 -2.51
C GLY A 68 -6.85 4.60 -1.84
N ARG A 69 -6.80 5.68 -2.61
CA ARG A 69 -6.86 7.06 -2.08
C ARG A 69 -8.18 7.33 -1.36
N ALA A 70 -9.30 6.88 -1.92
CA ALA A 70 -10.60 6.96 -1.25
C ALA A 70 -10.58 6.21 0.09
N LEU A 71 -10.07 4.97 0.12
CA LEU A 71 -9.95 4.19 1.34
C LEU A 71 -9.04 4.87 2.38
N ALA A 72 -7.89 5.40 1.96
CA ALA A 72 -7.00 6.13 2.85
C ALA A 72 -7.70 7.35 3.48
N ALA A 73 -8.46 8.11 2.68
CA ALA A 73 -9.23 9.25 3.14
C ALA A 73 -10.36 8.87 4.13
N GLU A 74 -11.05 7.75 3.90
CA GLU A 74 -12.05 7.20 4.85
C GLU A 74 -11.43 6.89 6.22
N HIS A 75 -10.13 6.57 6.24
CA HIS A 75 -9.36 6.30 7.44
C HIS A 75 -8.55 7.51 7.96
N GLY A 76 -8.76 8.70 7.39
CA GLY A 76 -8.11 9.95 7.82
C GLY A 76 -6.63 10.06 7.44
N VAL A 77 -6.19 9.35 6.40
CA VAL A 77 -4.82 9.42 5.86
C VAL A 77 -4.84 10.20 4.54
N GLU A 78 -4.03 11.24 4.45
CA GLU A 78 -3.84 12.06 3.23
C GLU A 78 -2.58 11.58 2.47
N LEU A 79 -2.74 11.32 1.15
CA LEU A 79 -1.73 10.76 0.25
C LEU A 79 -1.19 11.79 -0.75
#